data_AF-A0A522QMG4-F1
#
_entry.id   AF-A0A522QMG4-F1
#
_cell.length_a   1.000
_cell.length_b   1.000
_cell.length_c   1.000
_cell.angle_alpha   90.00
_cell.angle_beta   90.00
_cell.angle_gamma   90.00
#
_symmetry.space_group_name_H-M   'P 1'
#
loop_
_entity.id
_entity.type
_entity.pdbx_description
1 polymer ?
#
loop_
_entity_poly.entity_id
_entity_poly.type
_entity_poly.pdbx_seq_one_letter_code
_entity_poly.pdbx_strand_id
1 'polypeptide(L)'
;MADAQGRVLRHTVAARGLHALNAAAILALIATGLALAGFLPDSLTARMGGHVVANTTHRMLGLAFVIAAAAAAALLHARCRRFARDIVGSGVLGPHAQRLSAAQRAVFAILVISATIAGVSGVYLYVLPKAPLWVFLVAIRAHVYGSWVLIAALSLHIVAGLGILPTHRGIARSMFGDGTVPLRIARTLWPGWAEA
;
A
#
# COMPACT_ATOMS: atom_id res chain seq x y z
N MET A 1 -13.13 -21.48 -11.39
CA MET A 1 -14.30 -21.67 -12.26
C MET A 1 -15.01 -20.34 -12.43
N ALA A 2 -15.27 -19.91 -13.65
CA ALA A 2 -15.96 -18.65 -13.92
C ALA A 2 -17.46 -18.80 -13.60
N ASP A 3 -18.10 -17.75 -13.09
CA ASP A 3 -19.55 -17.72 -12.89
C ASP A 3 -20.31 -17.65 -14.23
N ALA A 4 -21.64 -17.76 -14.19
CA ALA A 4 -22.51 -17.67 -15.37
C ALA A 4 -22.35 -16.35 -16.15
N GLN A 5 -21.69 -15.33 -15.58
CA GLN A 5 -21.41 -14.04 -16.19
C GLN A 5 -19.97 -13.94 -16.72
N GLY A 6 -19.21 -15.04 -16.72
CA GLY A 6 -17.84 -15.09 -17.19
C GLY A 6 -16.87 -14.33 -16.28
N ARG A 7 -17.10 -14.32 -14.95
CA ARG A 7 -16.25 -13.65 -13.96
C ARG A 7 -15.55 -14.64 -13.06
N VAL A 8 -14.36 -14.30 -12.57
CA VAL A 8 -13.55 -15.15 -11.69
C VAL A 8 -13.25 -14.42 -10.39
N LEU A 9 -13.33 -15.14 -9.27
CA LEU A 9 -12.96 -14.62 -7.95
C LEU A 9 -11.46 -14.31 -7.91
N ARG A 10 -11.11 -13.06 -7.63
CA ARG A 10 -9.73 -12.59 -7.51
C ARG A 10 -9.33 -12.31 -6.06
N HIS A 11 -10.23 -11.69 -5.29
CA HIS A 11 -9.97 -11.30 -3.91
C HIS A 11 -11.11 -11.75 -2.97
N THR A 12 -10.75 -12.49 -1.93
CA THR A 12 -11.68 -12.91 -0.88
C THR A 12 -12.13 -11.72 -0.03
N VAL A 13 -13.25 -11.88 0.70
CA VAL A 13 -13.77 -10.83 1.60
C VAL A 13 -12.71 -10.43 2.64
N ALA A 14 -12.00 -11.39 3.23
CA ALA A 14 -10.93 -11.12 4.19
C ALA A 14 -9.79 -10.29 3.57
N ALA A 15 -9.38 -10.59 2.34
CA ALA A 15 -8.34 -9.82 1.65
C ALA A 15 -8.78 -8.37 1.39
N ARG A 16 -10.04 -8.17 0.97
CA ARG A 16 -10.60 -6.83 0.75
C ARG A 16 -10.74 -6.05 2.06
N GLY A 17 -11.16 -6.71 3.14
CA GLY A 17 -11.25 -6.11 4.47
C GLY A 17 -9.88 -5.64 4.99
N LEU A 18 -8.86 -6.50 4.90
CA LEU A 18 -7.50 -6.12 5.26
C LEU A 18 -6.95 -4.98 4.39
N HIS A 19 -7.24 -5.01 3.09
CA HIS A 19 -6.86 -3.91 2.20
C HIS A 19 -7.54 -2.60 2.58
N ALA A 20 -8.85 -2.62 2.87
CA ALA A 20 -9.58 -1.43 3.29
C ALA A 20 -9.06 -0.86 4.61
N LEU A 21 -8.78 -1.71 5.60
CA LEU A 21 -8.19 -1.31 6.87
C LEU A 21 -6.80 -0.69 6.67
N ASN A 22 -5.95 -1.34 5.88
CA ASN A 22 -4.62 -0.83 5.54
C ASN A 22 -4.70 0.52 4.79
N ALA A 23 -5.63 0.64 3.84
CA ALA A 23 -5.85 1.87 3.10
C ALA A 23 -6.29 3.01 4.03
N ALA A 24 -7.24 2.75 4.93
CA ALA A 24 -7.69 3.74 5.91
C ALA A 24 -6.54 4.20 6.82
N ALA A 25 -5.71 3.28 7.31
CA ALA A 25 -4.55 3.60 8.14
C ALA A 25 -3.52 4.46 7.37
N ILE A 26 -3.17 4.08 6.15
CA ILE A 26 -2.23 4.85 5.31
C ILE A 26 -2.79 6.23 4.98
N LEU A 27 -4.07 6.35 4.63
CA LEU A 27 -4.69 7.64 4.32
C LEU A 27 -4.72 8.56 5.55
N ALA A 28 -5.00 8.02 6.74
CA ALA A 28 -4.93 8.78 7.98
C ALA A 28 -3.49 9.22 8.31
N LEU A 29 -2.49 8.36 8.08
CA LEU A 29 -1.07 8.71 8.22
C LEU A 29 -0.64 9.81 7.24
N ILE A 30 -1.07 9.74 5.99
CA ILE A 30 -0.80 10.78 4.99
C ILE A 30 -1.46 12.10 5.40
N ALA A 31 -2.74 12.08 5.76
CA ALA A 31 -3.47 13.28 6.14
C ALA A 31 -2.82 13.97 7.35
N THR A 32 -2.51 13.20 8.40
CA THR A 32 -1.84 13.72 9.59
C THR A 32 -0.40 14.18 9.30
N GLY A 33 0.35 13.48 8.44
CA GLY A 33 1.69 13.89 8.01
C GLY A 33 1.70 15.19 7.21
N LEU A 34 0.74 15.36 6.29
CA LEU A 34 0.57 16.61 5.53
C LEU A 34 0.17 17.78 6.44
N ALA A 35 -0.67 17.54 7.45
CA ALA A 35 -1.01 18.54 8.46
C ALA A 35 0.22 19.00 9.25
N LEU A 36 1.09 18.06 9.66
CA LEU A 36 2.32 18.37 10.40
C LEU A 36 3.36 19.09 9.54
N ALA A 37 3.39 18.80 8.24
CA ALA A 37 4.27 19.45 7.29
C ALA A 37 3.74 20.83 6.81
N GLY A 38 2.57 21.27 7.29
CA GLY A 38 1.97 22.55 6.90
C GLY A 38 1.41 22.59 5.48
N PHE A 39 1.18 21.42 4.86
CA PHE A 39 0.59 21.33 3.52
C PHE A 39 -0.94 21.35 3.51
N LEU A 40 -1.58 21.19 4.68
CA LEU A 40 -3.03 21.35 4.82
C LEU A 40 -3.37 22.75 5.34
N PRO A 41 -4.46 23.38 4.86
CA PRO A 41 -4.94 24.65 5.40
C PRO A 41 -5.25 24.55 6.89
N ASP A 42 -5.03 25.63 7.64
CA ASP A 42 -5.26 25.69 9.10
C ASP A 42 -6.68 25.30 9.49
N SER A 43 -7.68 25.65 8.67
CA SER A 43 -9.08 25.28 8.88
C SER A 43 -9.31 23.77 8.82
N LEU A 44 -8.59 23.06 7.95
CA LEU A 44 -8.66 21.61 7.83
C LEU A 44 -7.90 20.94 8.98
N THR A 45 -6.73 21.46 9.33
CA THR A 45 -5.96 20.99 10.48
C THR A 45 -6.74 21.18 11.79
N ALA A 46 -7.44 22.29 11.96
CA ALA A 46 -8.31 22.54 13.10
C ALA A 46 -9.48 21.53 13.17
N ARG A 47 -10.10 21.17 12.04
CA ARG A 47 -11.13 20.12 11.98
C ARG A 47 -10.60 18.74 12.35
N MET A 48 -9.31 18.48 12.15
CA MET A 48 -8.63 17.26 12.60
C MET A 48 -8.24 17.30 14.09
N GLY A 49 -8.59 18.35 14.83
CA GLY A 49 -8.23 18.55 16.25
C GLY A 49 -6.96 19.37 16.47
N GLY A 50 -6.42 20.02 15.43
CA GLY A 50 -5.22 20.84 15.49
C GLY A 50 -3.91 20.04 15.43
N HIS A 51 -2.78 20.75 15.40
CA HIS A 51 -1.46 20.12 15.24
C HIS A 51 -1.11 19.13 16.36
N VAL A 52 -1.58 19.35 17.60
CA VAL A 52 -1.32 18.46 18.73
C VAL A 52 -2.00 17.10 18.54
N VAL A 53 -3.27 17.10 18.14
CA VAL A 53 -4.03 15.87 17.87
C VAL A 53 -3.49 15.19 16.62
N ALA A 54 -3.16 15.95 15.56
CA ALA A 54 -2.54 15.42 14.36
C ALA A 54 -1.20 14.73 14.67
N ASN A 55 -0.35 15.35 15.48
CA ASN A 55 0.94 14.78 15.89
C ASN A 55 0.77 13.49 16.70
N THR A 56 -0.10 13.54 17.71
CA THR A 56 -0.37 12.38 18.57
C THR A 56 -0.92 11.22 17.75
N THR A 57 -1.89 11.50 16.88
CA THR A 57 -2.50 10.51 15.99
C THR A 57 -1.47 9.92 15.03
N HIS A 58 -0.67 10.76 14.35
CA HIS A 58 0.35 10.31 13.42
C HIS A 58 1.35 9.37 14.08
N ARG A 59 1.82 9.74 15.28
CA ARG A 59 2.79 8.94 16.05
C ARG A 59 2.21 7.61 16.51
N MET A 60 1.04 7.62 17.14
CA MET A 60 0.40 6.41 17.67
C MET A 60 -0.01 5.46 16.54
N LEU A 61 -0.67 5.99 15.51
CA LEU A 61 -1.09 5.20 14.36
C LEU A 61 0.10 4.67 13.58
N GLY A 62 1.17 5.46 13.43
CA GLY A 62 2.39 5.05 12.71
C GLY A 62 3.10 3.92 13.42
N LEU A 63 3.23 4.00 14.75
CA LEU A 63 3.79 2.94 15.57
C LEU A 63 2.93 1.67 15.49
N ALA A 64 1.61 1.80 15.67
CA ALA A 64 0.69 0.68 15.55
C ALA A 64 0.76 0.01 14.17
N PHE A 65 0.87 0.80 13.10
CA PHE A 65 1.02 0.31 11.74
C PHE A 65 2.31 -0.50 11.55
N VAL A 66 3.45 0.01 12.02
CA VAL A 66 4.74 -0.70 11.92
C VAL A 66 4.72 -2.00 12.74
N ILE A 67 4.16 -1.96 13.96
CA ILE A 67 4.01 -3.16 14.79
C ILE A 67 3.13 -4.20 14.08
N ALA A 68 1.99 -3.79 13.54
CA ALA A 68 1.09 -4.67 12.81
C ALA A 68 1.74 -5.26 11.56
N ALA A 69 2.51 -4.46 10.81
CA ALA A 69 3.25 -4.91 9.64
C ALA A 69 4.35 -5.92 10.02
N ALA A 70 5.10 -5.65 11.09
CA ALA A 70 6.12 -6.57 11.60
C ALA A 70 5.50 -7.88 12.11
N ALA A 71 4.39 -7.80 12.86
CA ALA A 71 3.63 -8.96 13.32
C ALA A 71 3.10 -9.78 12.14
N ALA A 72 2.56 -9.13 11.10
CA ALA A 72 2.13 -9.82 9.88
C ALA A 72 3.31 -10.50 9.16
N ALA A 73 4.47 -9.84 9.08
CA ALA A 73 5.67 -10.43 8.48
C ALA A 73 6.15 -11.67 9.25
N ALA A 74 6.08 -11.65 10.58
CA ALA A 74 6.46 -12.77 11.45
C ALA A 74 5.43 -13.92 11.41
N LEU A 75 4.16 -13.61 11.67
CA LEU A 75 3.09 -14.61 11.82
C LEU A 75 2.60 -15.18 10.48
N LEU A 76 2.68 -14.39 9.41
CA LEU A 76 2.24 -14.78 8.07
C LEU A 76 3.43 -14.91 7.10
N HIS A 77 4.61 -15.26 7.61
CA HIS A 77 5.87 -15.26 6.86
C HIS A 77 5.78 -15.98 5.52
N ALA A 78 5.04 -17.09 5.42
CA ALA A 78 4.93 -17.88 4.18
C ALA A 78 4.15 -17.12 3.10
N ARG A 79 3.13 -16.36 3.51
CA ARG A 79 2.34 -15.49 2.62
C ARG A 79 3.16 -14.28 2.21
N CYS A 80 3.85 -13.63 3.15
CA CYS A 80 4.74 -12.50 2.89
C CYS A 80 5.90 -12.89 1.95
N ARG A 81 6.54 -14.05 2.17
CA ARG A 81 7.59 -14.58 1.28
C ARG A 81 7.07 -14.90 -0.12
N ARG A 82 5.83 -15.36 -0.25
CA ARG A 82 5.21 -15.58 -1.57
C ARG A 82 4.97 -14.25 -2.28
N PHE A 83 4.39 -13.28 -1.58
CA PHE A 83 4.16 -11.94 -2.11
C PHE A 83 5.46 -11.23 -2.53
N ALA A 84 6.51 -11.32 -1.70
CA ALA A 84 7.82 -10.78 -2.05
C ALA A 84 8.39 -11.42 -3.33
N ARG A 85 8.26 -12.75 -3.48
CA ARG A 85 8.65 -13.44 -4.73
C ARG A 85 7.82 -13.00 -5.93
N ASP A 86 6.51 -12.78 -5.75
CA ASP A 86 5.63 -12.27 -6.80
C ASP A 86 6.04 -10.84 -7.23
N ILE A 87 6.48 -9.99 -6.29
CA ILE A 87 7.05 -8.66 -6.59
C ILE A 87 8.37 -8.77 -7.35
N VAL A 88 9.31 -9.57 -6.85
CA VAL A 88 10.65 -9.73 -7.46
C VAL A 88 10.56 -10.44 -8.81
N GLY A 89 9.50 -11.21 -9.05
CA GLY A 89 9.32 -12.00 -10.27
C GLY A 89 10.22 -13.24 -10.31
N SER A 90 10.72 -13.70 -9.16
CA SER A 90 11.66 -14.82 -9.04
C SER A 90 10.98 -16.20 -9.10
N GLY A 91 9.88 -16.32 -9.86
CA GLY A 91 9.23 -17.60 -10.10
C GLY A 91 9.95 -18.38 -11.19
N VAL A 92 10.07 -19.71 -11.04
CA VAL A 92 10.58 -20.65 -12.07
C VAL A 92 9.69 -20.65 -13.33
N LEU A 93 8.50 -20.05 -13.26
CA LEU A 93 7.55 -20.00 -14.35
C LEU A 93 7.78 -18.72 -15.19
N GLY A 94 7.75 -18.85 -16.52
CA GLY A 94 8.01 -17.75 -17.47
C GLY A 94 7.08 -16.53 -17.29
N PRO A 95 7.35 -15.41 -17.99
CA PRO A 95 6.66 -14.12 -17.83
C PRO A 95 5.12 -14.22 -17.86
N HIS A 96 4.59 -15.21 -18.59
CA HIS A 96 3.16 -15.44 -18.77
C HIS A 96 2.47 -16.06 -17.54
N ALA A 97 3.21 -16.73 -16.64
CA ALA A 97 2.67 -17.43 -15.48
C ALA A 97 2.50 -16.56 -14.21
N GLN A 98 2.85 -15.28 -14.29
CA GLN A 98 2.94 -14.41 -13.12
C GLN A 98 1.57 -13.89 -12.68
N ARG A 99 1.33 -13.90 -11.36
CA ARG A 99 0.08 -13.39 -10.76
C ARG A 99 -0.06 -11.87 -10.82
N LEU A 100 1.04 -11.14 -11.02
CA LEU A 100 1.10 -9.68 -11.10
C LEU A 100 1.73 -9.30 -12.43
N SER A 101 1.20 -8.26 -13.09
CA SER A 101 1.84 -7.71 -14.28
C SER A 101 3.12 -6.96 -13.91
N ALA A 102 4.04 -6.76 -14.86
CA ALA A 102 5.31 -6.08 -14.61
C ALA A 102 5.12 -4.68 -14.01
N ALA A 103 4.14 -3.91 -14.50
CA ALA A 103 3.81 -2.59 -13.97
C ALA A 103 3.28 -2.67 -12.52
N GLN A 104 2.40 -3.64 -12.22
CA GLN A 104 1.91 -3.83 -10.85
C GLN A 104 3.01 -4.23 -9.89
N ARG A 105 3.94 -5.09 -10.33
CA ARG A 105 5.11 -5.49 -9.54
C ARG A 105 5.98 -4.28 -9.18
N ALA A 106 6.27 -3.42 -10.16
CA ALA A 106 7.04 -2.20 -9.93
C ALA A 106 6.35 -1.28 -8.92
N VAL A 107 5.04 -1.02 -9.09
CA VAL A 107 4.27 -0.18 -8.15
C VAL A 107 4.25 -0.78 -6.76
N PHE A 108 4.00 -2.09 -6.60
CA PHE A 108 4.02 -2.74 -5.30
C PHE A 108 5.42 -2.74 -4.65
N ALA A 109 6.49 -2.92 -5.44
CA ALA A 109 7.85 -2.80 -4.92
C ALA A 109 8.10 -1.40 -4.35
N ILE A 110 7.76 -0.36 -5.11
CA ILE A 110 7.94 1.03 -4.69
C ILE A 110 7.10 1.33 -3.44
N LEU A 111 5.83 0.90 -3.39
CA LEU A 111 4.97 1.05 -2.22
C LEU A 111 5.57 0.39 -0.98
N VAL A 112 6.03 -0.86 -1.07
CA VAL A 112 6.59 -1.59 0.07
C VAL A 112 7.90 -0.96 0.54
N ILE A 113 8.80 -0.62 -0.39
CA ILE A 113 10.11 -0.01 -0.07
C ILE A 113 9.91 1.36 0.58
N SER A 114 9.09 2.23 -0.03
CA SER A 114 8.82 3.58 0.50
C SER A 114 8.12 3.55 1.85
N ALA A 115 7.12 2.67 2.03
CA ALA A 115 6.47 2.46 3.33
C ALA A 115 7.46 1.95 4.39
N THR A 116 8.38 1.07 4.02
CA THR A 116 9.43 0.57 4.92
C THR A 116 10.38 1.70 5.32
N ILE A 117 10.85 2.51 4.36
CA ILE A 117 11.71 3.67 4.63
C ILE A 117 11.01 4.66 5.56
N ALA A 118 9.75 5.02 5.27
CA ALA A 118 8.98 5.94 6.09
C ALA A 118 8.70 5.37 7.48
N GLY A 119 8.34 4.08 7.59
CA GLY A 119 8.08 3.40 8.86
C GLY A 119 9.32 3.33 9.75
N VAL A 120 10.45 2.86 9.23
CA VAL A 120 11.71 2.73 9.99
C VAL A 120 12.22 4.10 10.44
N SER A 121 12.24 5.08 9.55
CA SER A 121 12.66 6.44 9.90
C SER A 121 11.69 7.11 10.89
N GLY A 122 10.38 6.87 10.78
CA GLY A 122 9.36 7.39 11.69
C GLY A 122 9.49 6.80 13.10
N VAL A 123 9.69 5.48 13.22
CA VAL A 123 9.96 4.82 14.51
C VAL A 123 11.23 5.37 15.14
N TYR A 124 12.29 5.54 14.34
CA TYR A 124 13.52 6.14 14.82
C TYR A 124 13.31 7.56 15.38
N LEU A 125 12.63 8.44 14.64
CA LEU A 125 12.33 9.80 15.08
C LEU A 125 11.46 9.84 16.34
N TYR A 126 10.62 8.82 16.54
CA TYR A 126 9.79 8.68 17.72
C TYR A 126 10.57 8.21 18.96
N VAL A 127 11.42 7.19 18.81
CA VAL A 127 12.08 6.49 19.93
C VAL A 127 13.40 7.13 20.34
N LEU A 128 14.18 7.65 19.37
CA LEU A 128 15.55 8.12 19.60
C LEU A 128 15.74 9.61 19.24
N PRO A 129 14.99 10.53 19.88
CA PRO A 129 15.07 11.96 19.56
C PRO A 129 16.40 12.63 19.93
N LYS A 130 17.23 12.00 20.79
CA LYS A 130 18.49 12.56 21.29
C LYS A 130 19.74 12.11 20.51
N ALA A 131 19.55 11.46 19.38
CA ALA A 131 20.66 11.00 18.57
C ALA A 131 21.45 12.16 17.94
N PRO A 132 22.68 11.91 17.44
CA PRO A 132 23.48 12.94 16.79
C PRO A 132 22.72 13.62 15.64
N LEU A 133 22.92 14.94 15.49
CA LEU A 133 22.18 15.77 14.54
C LEU A 133 22.18 15.20 13.10
N TRP A 134 23.30 14.65 12.65
CA TRP A 134 23.39 14.08 11.30
C TRP A 134 22.46 12.88 11.12
N VAL A 135 22.29 12.03 12.14
CA VAL A 135 21.39 10.87 12.07
C VAL A 135 19.94 11.33 12.05
N PHE A 136 19.61 12.34 12.89
CA PHE A 136 18.29 12.97 12.87
C PHE A 136 17.96 13.55 11.49
N LEU A 137 18.89 14.29 10.87
CA LEU A 137 18.72 14.88 9.55
C LEU A 137 18.55 13.83 8.45
N VAL A 138 19.31 12.73 8.49
CA VAL A 138 19.14 11.62 7.56
C VAL A 138 17.77 10.96 7.74
N ALA A 139 17.35 10.71 8.98
CA ALA A 139 16.07 10.07 9.27
C ALA A 139 14.88 10.93 8.84
N ILE A 140 14.87 12.24 9.16
CA ILE A 140 13.77 13.12 8.74
C ILE A 140 13.70 13.26 7.21
N ARG A 141 14.85 13.37 6.53
CA ARG A 141 14.89 13.41 5.05
C ARG A 141 14.38 12.10 4.46
N ALA A 142 14.84 10.96 4.97
CA ALA A 142 14.36 9.65 4.53
C ALA A 142 12.85 9.50 4.75
N HIS A 143 12.34 9.96 5.89
CA HIS A 143 10.91 9.93 6.20
C HIS A 143 10.10 10.78 5.21
N VAL A 144 10.51 12.01 4.97
CA VAL A 144 9.82 12.95 4.07
C VAL A 144 9.88 12.47 2.62
N TYR A 145 11.08 12.15 2.10
CA TYR A 145 11.22 11.69 0.72
C TYR A 145 10.55 10.34 0.49
N GLY A 146 10.68 9.40 1.45
CA GLY A 146 9.99 8.13 1.41
C GLY A 146 8.47 8.31 1.37
N SER A 147 7.93 9.23 2.18
CA SER A 147 6.50 9.54 2.20
C SER A 147 6.01 10.15 0.88
N TRP A 148 6.77 11.05 0.26
CA TRP A 148 6.40 11.60 -1.05
C TRP A 148 6.38 10.54 -2.15
N VAL A 149 7.39 9.67 -2.18
CA VAL A 149 7.41 8.53 -3.11
C VAL A 149 6.24 7.59 -2.86
N LEU A 150 5.92 7.32 -1.59
CA LEU A 150 4.77 6.51 -1.19
C LEU A 150 3.46 7.13 -1.68
N ILE A 151 3.25 8.43 -1.47
CA ILE A 151 2.06 9.17 -1.92
C ILE A 151 1.92 9.10 -3.44
N ALA A 152 3.01 9.33 -4.19
CA ALA A 152 2.99 9.26 -5.65
C ALA A 152 2.64 7.85 -6.15
N ALA A 153 3.30 6.82 -5.61
CA ALA A 153 3.03 5.42 -5.98
C ALA A 153 1.62 4.98 -5.57
N LEU A 154 1.14 5.42 -4.41
CA LEU A 154 -0.23 5.14 -3.94
C LEU A 154 -1.26 5.81 -4.83
N SER A 155 -1.01 7.04 -5.29
CA SER A 155 -1.90 7.75 -6.22
C SER A 155 -2.02 6.98 -7.54
N LEU A 156 -0.90 6.51 -8.09
CA LEU A 156 -0.90 5.65 -9.27
C LEU A 156 -1.66 4.32 -9.02
N HIS A 157 -1.46 3.70 -7.86
CA HIS A 157 -2.15 2.48 -7.46
C HIS A 157 -3.67 2.68 -7.37
N ILE A 158 -4.12 3.80 -6.78
CA ILE A 158 -5.54 4.17 -6.70
C ILE A 158 -6.12 4.38 -8.10
N VAL A 159 -5.48 5.17 -8.96
CA VAL A 159 -5.96 5.43 -10.33
C VAL A 159 -6.09 4.13 -11.13
N ALA A 160 -5.11 3.24 -11.02
CA ALA A 160 -5.18 1.92 -11.66
C ALA A 160 -6.30 1.04 -11.05
N GLY A 161 -6.45 1.06 -9.73
CA GLY A 161 -7.45 0.27 -8.99
C GLY A 161 -8.89 0.74 -9.19
N LEU A 162 -9.10 2.04 -9.46
CA LEU A 162 -10.41 2.59 -9.81
C LEU A 162 -10.95 2.03 -11.14
N GLY A 163 -10.08 1.45 -11.98
CA GLY A 163 -10.50 0.83 -13.24
C GLY A 163 -11.14 1.82 -14.21
N ILE A 164 -10.78 3.11 -14.13
CA ILE A 164 -11.24 4.15 -15.06
C ILE A 164 -10.50 4.02 -16.40
N LEU A 165 -9.25 3.55 -16.38
CA LEU A 165 -8.46 3.33 -17.58
C LEU A 165 -9.07 2.22 -18.46
N PRO A 166 -9.08 2.37 -19.79
CA PRO A 166 -9.63 1.36 -20.71
C PRO A 166 -9.04 -0.03 -20.51
N THR A 167 -7.76 -0.10 -20.14
CA THR A 167 -7.01 -1.33 -19.88
C THR A 167 -7.41 -2.04 -18.58
N HIS A 168 -8.05 -1.34 -17.64
CA HIS A 168 -8.36 -1.82 -16.28
C HIS A 168 -9.88 -1.75 -15.97
N ARG A 169 -10.71 -1.56 -17.00
CA ARG A 169 -12.14 -1.32 -16.82
C ARG A 169 -12.83 -2.48 -16.11
N GLY A 170 -13.50 -2.17 -15.00
CA GLY A 170 -14.22 -3.15 -14.18
C GLY A 170 -13.39 -3.84 -13.09
N ILE A 171 -12.11 -3.48 -12.92
CA ILE A 171 -11.25 -3.99 -11.83
C ILE A 171 -11.67 -3.42 -10.47
N ALA A 172 -12.27 -2.23 -10.40
CA ALA A 172 -12.72 -1.66 -9.12
C ALA A 172 -13.60 -2.61 -8.31
N ARG A 173 -14.43 -3.43 -8.97
CA ARG A 173 -15.32 -4.41 -8.34
C ARG A 173 -14.55 -5.54 -7.62
N SER A 174 -13.30 -5.80 -8.00
CA SER A 174 -12.45 -6.77 -7.32
C SER A 174 -11.98 -6.29 -5.95
N MET A 175 -11.96 -4.98 -5.70
CA MET A 175 -11.57 -4.42 -4.40
C MET A 175 -12.75 -3.83 -3.63
N PHE A 176 -13.67 -3.14 -4.30
CA PHE A 176 -14.79 -2.43 -3.67
C PHE A 176 -16.13 -3.14 -3.80
N GLY A 177 -16.19 -4.27 -4.51
CA GLY A 177 -17.42 -5.04 -4.73
C GLY A 177 -17.33 -6.48 -4.27
N ASP A 178 -17.77 -7.39 -5.13
CA ASP A 178 -17.85 -8.83 -4.85
C ASP A 178 -16.49 -9.57 -4.89
N GLY A 179 -15.41 -8.90 -5.30
CA GLY A 179 -14.08 -9.51 -5.36
C GLY A 179 -13.77 -10.22 -6.68
N THR A 180 -14.65 -10.10 -7.67
CA THR A 180 -14.51 -10.76 -8.96
C THR A 180 -13.97 -9.83 -10.04
N VAL A 181 -13.33 -10.41 -11.05
CA VAL A 181 -12.90 -9.72 -12.29
C VAL A 181 -13.50 -10.41 -13.52
N PRO A 182 -13.82 -9.67 -14.60
CA PRO A 182 -14.19 -10.30 -15.87
C PRO A 182 -13.07 -11.20 -16.38
N LEU A 183 -13.39 -12.41 -16.86
CA LEU A 183 -12.41 -13.38 -17.35
C LEU A 183 -11.58 -12.84 -18.51
N ARG A 184 -12.19 -12.01 -19.39
CA ARG A 184 -11.46 -11.31 -20.47
C ARG A 184 -10.30 -10.48 -19.91
N ILE A 185 -10.54 -9.67 -18.88
CA ILE A 185 -9.52 -8.84 -18.25
C ILE A 185 -8.47 -9.71 -17.56
N ALA A 186 -8.89 -10.78 -16.89
CA ALA A 186 -7.97 -11.72 -16.28
C ALA A 186 -7.00 -12.34 -17.29
N ARG A 187 -7.49 -12.76 -18.47
CA ARG A 187 -6.65 -13.29 -19.55
C ARG A 187 -5.72 -12.25 -20.16
N THR A 188 -6.15 -10.99 -20.26
CA THR A 188 -5.31 -9.92 -20.81
C THR A 188 -4.20 -9.48 -19.84
N LEU A 189 -4.50 -9.30 -18.56
CA LEU A 189 -3.55 -8.74 -17.59
C LEU A 189 -2.74 -9.81 -16.85
N TRP A 190 -3.31 -10.99 -16.65
CA TRP A 190 -2.72 -12.09 -15.87
C TRP A 190 -2.97 -13.45 -16.54
N PRO A 191 -2.49 -13.68 -17.79
CA PRO A 191 -2.81 -14.86 -18.57
C PRO A 191 -2.57 -16.17 -17.81
N GLY A 192 -1.41 -16.35 -17.19
CA GLY A 192 -1.11 -17.59 -16.47
C GLY A 192 -1.67 -17.67 -15.06
N TRP A 193 -2.33 -16.63 -14.54
CA TRP A 193 -3.25 -16.80 -13.42
C TRP A 193 -4.64 -17.23 -13.90
N ALA A 194 -5.07 -16.79 -15.08
CA ALA A 194 -6.37 -17.12 -15.64
C ALA A 194 -6.45 -18.55 -16.21
N GLU A 195 -5.30 -19.12 -16.57
CA GLU A 195 -5.14 -20.47 -17.12
C GLU A 195 -4.80 -21.55 -16.08
N ALA A 196 -4.51 -21.17 -14.83
CA ALA A 196 -4.18 -22.06 -13.71
C ALA A 196 -5.42 -22.38 -12.85
#